data_AF-A0A1Y2IP80-F1
#
_entry.id   AF-A0A1Y2IP80-F1
#
_cell.length_a   1.000
_cell.length_b   1.000
_cell.length_c   1.000
_cell.angle_alpha   90.00
_cell.angle_beta   90.00
_cell.angle_gamma   90.00
#
_symmetry.space_group_name_H-M   'P 1'
#
loop_
_entity.id
_entity.type
_entity.pdbx_description
1 polymer ?
#
loop_
_entity_poly.entity_id
_entity_poly.type
_entity_poly.pdbx_seq_one_letter_code
_entity_poly.pdbx_strand_id
1 'polypeptide(L)'
;MADADTARLCTEIVRSVFGPLTATVASVVLTHGRLGFPQLVRFTKLKPRTVRAAILILVQHNLLWHAQSDEEGEAFEMNIDECLMRLRYGRYVWLAEQLYGKSGADIVQLVLDHGKLRPPDIIAQLSVYDPVKAPAVLSQTLHKLVEEAYLKPSTVLSHLSPRDKLIQYEAEEKRKISGFPTAREVREAKEVAVARLKREEEEAEQIGMKRKARDHSHKSSKRKAVEEELEVDDEVYFRVNCERFNVHIRNKLIENTASERFNECAGAVLRATLKATESKQRKLSDVRSDPTSFASVAMHLPDDVDLAAGLVLQSSKKQPTMTLIKEYLGILASADNPTAAGRAASFVSLGGSRVQVEFEIIARRLQRRVLEAVARERHGDEGVRIMRLLLDTGMMDEKQISKIGMMAPKDVRPLLSAMSAESLVSLQEVPKSADRNPTRMFYLWYVDLQKASTVQLRNLYKTLYNIAARRQAEQDEPLLKAVLEKRQRTDVSQDEERLLTRNERELLAEWEKKREKLTVLEMRVEEAVFILHDLGTFKVNDD
;
A
#
# COMPACT_ATOMS: atom_id res chain seq x y z
N MET A 1 12.87 1.78 -15.60
CA MET A 1 12.28 0.68 -16.39
C MET A 1 11.79 -0.37 -15.41
N ALA A 2 10.56 -0.87 -15.59
CA ALA A 2 10.00 -1.93 -14.75
C ALA A 2 10.68 -3.27 -15.06
N ASP A 3 10.76 -4.19 -14.10
CA ASP A 3 11.10 -5.57 -14.42
C ASP A 3 9.96 -6.22 -15.26
N ALA A 4 10.29 -7.30 -15.95
CA ALA A 4 9.37 -7.94 -16.89
C ALA A 4 8.08 -8.48 -16.25
N ASP A 5 8.10 -8.87 -14.96
CA ASP A 5 6.92 -9.39 -14.28
C ASP A 5 6.00 -8.24 -13.86
N THR A 6 6.57 -7.17 -13.30
CA THR A 6 5.83 -5.93 -13.00
C THR A 6 5.23 -5.31 -14.25
N ALA A 7 5.98 -5.22 -15.35
CA ALA A 7 5.48 -4.69 -16.62
C ALA A 7 4.28 -5.49 -17.15
N ARG A 8 4.30 -6.82 -17.03
CA ARG A 8 3.19 -7.69 -17.42
C ARG A 8 1.95 -7.48 -16.56
N LEU A 9 2.13 -7.42 -15.24
CA LEU A 9 1.03 -7.15 -14.31
C LEU A 9 0.38 -5.79 -14.58
N CYS A 10 1.17 -4.72 -14.67
CA CYS A 10 0.65 -3.39 -14.96
C CYS A 10 -0.06 -3.31 -16.31
N THR A 11 0.48 -3.98 -17.34
CA THR A 11 -0.17 -4.06 -18.66
C THR A 11 -1.54 -4.74 -18.57
N GLU A 12 -1.64 -5.81 -17.77
CA GLU A 12 -2.89 -6.55 -17.58
C GLU A 12 -3.92 -5.74 -16.79
N ILE A 13 -3.51 -5.02 -15.74
CA ILE A 13 -4.36 -4.08 -15.00
C ILE A 13 -4.91 -2.99 -15.94
N VAL A 14 -4.06 -2.42 -16.79
CA VAL A 14 -4.50 -1.39 -17.77
C VAL A 14 -5.44 -2.02 -18.81
N ARG A 15 -5.20 -3.26 -19.23
CA ARG A 15 -6.05 -3.97 -20.20
C ARG A 15 -7.44 -4.23 -19.66
N SER A 16 -7.55 -4.70 -18.42
CA SER A 16 -8.84 -5.04 -17.83
C SER A 16 -9.75 -3.82 -17.63
N VAL A 17 -9.16 -2.66 -17.32
CA VAL A 17 -9.91 -1.42 -17.06
C VAL A 17 -10.12 -0.57 -18.31
N PHE A 18 -9.08 -0.36 -19.12
CA PHE A 18 -9.10 0.60 -20.24
C PHE A 18 -9.07 -0.05 -21.63
N GLY A 19 -9.02 -1.38 -21.68
CA GLY A 19 -9.02 -2.15 -22.91
C GLY A 19 -7.63 -2.31 -23.58
N PRO A 20 -7.59 -3.09 -24.69
CA PRO A 20 -6.35 -3.57 -25.28
C PRO A 20 -5.50 -2.49 -25.95
N LEU A 21 -6.12 -1.44 -26.51
CA LEU A 21 -5.41 -0.36 -27.19
C LEU A 21 -4.59 0.47 -26.20
N THR A 22 -5.19 0.86 -25.08
CA THR A 22 -4.52 1.59 -24.00
C THR A 22 -3.43 0.74 -23.35
N ALA A 23 -3.70 -0.55 -23.15
CA ALA A 23 -2.71 -1.50 -22.63
C ALA A 23 -1.49 -1.65 -23.55
N THR A 24 -1.66 -1.58 -24.87
CA THR A 24 -0.55 -1.62 -25.83
C THR A 24 0.38 -0.41 -25.65
N VAL A 25 -0.19 0.79 -25.46
CA VAL A 25 0.58 2.00 -25.19
C VAL A 25 1.32 1.89 -23.85
N ALA A 26 0.62 1.47 -22.78
CA ALA A 26 1.23 1.28 -21.47
C ALA A 26 2.37 0.25 -21.49
N SER A 27 2.18 -0.87 -22.20
CA SER A 27 3.19 -1.92 -22.34
C SER A 27 4.46 -1.42 -23.02
N VAL A 28 4.33 -0.61 -24.07
CA VAL A 28 5.48 0.00 -24.77
C VAL A 28 6.25 0.94 -23.84
N VAL A 29 5.57 1.79 -23.07
CA VAL A 29 6.24 2.69 -22.11
C VAL A 29 6.91 1.90 -20.98
N LEU A 30 6.23 0.86 -20.45
CA LEU A 30 6.80 0.03 -19.37
C LEU A 30 8.06 -0.73 -19.81
N THR A 31 8.10 -1.19 -21.07
CA THR A 31 9.19 -2.02 -21.61
C THR A 31 10.36 -1.21 -22.18
N HIS A 32 10.12 -0.02 -22.73
CA HIS A 32 11.15 0.84 -23.30
C HIS A 32 11.56 2.00 -22.38
N GLY A 33 10.80 2.28 -21.32
CA GLY A 33 11.04 3.41 -20.43
C GLY A 33 10.46 4.71 -20.97
N ARG A 34 11.16 5.82 -20.71
CA ARG A 34 10.70 7.16 -21.10
C ARG A 34 10.73 7.32 -22.62
N LEU A 35 9.61 7.74 -23.19
CA LEU A 35 9.43 7.84 -24.64
C LEU A 35 8.69 9.13 -25.05
N GLY A 36 9.07 9.68 -26.20
CA GLY A 36 8.34 10.79 -26.84
C GLY A 36 7.14 10.31 -27.67
N PHE A 37 6.21 11.22 -27.99
CA PHE A 37 5.03 10.90 -28.80
C PHE A 37 5.35 10.22 -30.16
N PRO A 38 6.34 10.66 -30.96
CA PRO A 38 6.66 10.01 -32.24
C PRO A 38 7.14 8.57 -32.08
N GLN A 39 7.91 8.30 -31.02
CA GLN A 39 8.40 6.95 -30.70
C GLN A 39 7.25 6.04 -30.28
N LEU A 40 6.30 6.55 -29.48
CA LEU A 40 5.10 5.80 -29.09
C LEU A 40 4.28 5.38 -30.30
N VAL A 41 4.03 6.29 -31.25
CA VAL A 41 3.33 5.95 -32.50
C VAL A 41 4.06 4.86 -33.27
N ARG A 42 5.39 4.97 -33.39
CA ARG A 42 6.22 4.00 -34.11
C ARG A 42 6.21 2.62 -33.46
N PHE A 43 6.41 2.53 -32.15
CA PHE A 43 6.53 1.26 -31.43
C PHE A 43 5.18 0.57 -31.22
N THR A 44 4.12 1.33 -30.96
CA THR A 44 2.76 0.76 -30.79
C THR A 44 2.13 0.35 -32.11
N LYS A 45 2.60 0.91 -33.25
CA LYS A 45 2.00 0.73 -34.58
C LYS A 45 0.51 1.14 -34.64
N LEU A 46 0.07 1.96 -33.69
CA LEU A 46 -1.29 2.50 -33.64
C LEU A 46 -1.38 3.84 -34.37
N LYS A 47 -2.58 4.22 -34.80
CA LYS A 47 -2.82 5.53 -35.41
C LYS A 47 -2.53 6.63 -34.38
N PRO A 48 -1.95 7.79 -34.77
CA PRO A 48 -1.64 8.89 -33.85
C PRO A 48 -2.83 9.35 -33.01
N ARG A 49 -4.05 9.35 -33.58
CA ARG A 49 -5.29 9.68 -32.86
C ARG A 49 -5.56 8.71 -31.70
N THR A 50 -5.37 7.41 -31.92
CA THR A 50 -5.56 6.37 -30.90
C THR A 50 -4.51 6.48 -29.79
N VAL A 51 -3.25 6.76 -30.15
CA VAL A 51 -2.17 6.96 -29.17
C VAL A 51 -2.46 8.18 -28.29
N ARG A 52 -2.92 9.30 -28.87
CA ARG A 52 -3.32 10.49 -28.10
C ARG A 52 -4.47 10.18 -27.14
N ALA A 53 -5.51 9.48 -27.61
CA ALA A 53 -6.64 9.10 -26.76
C ALA A 53 -6.19 8.22 -25.58
N ALA A 54 -5.33 7.22 -25.82
CA ALA A 54 -4.77 6.38 -24.77
C ALA A 54 -3.93 7.18 -23.75
N ILE A 55 -3.08 8.11 -24.23
CA ILE A 55 -2.31 8.99 -23.35
C ILE A 55 -3.23 9.83 -22.46
N LEU A 56 -4.28 10.44 -23.03
CA LEU A 56 -5.25 11.24 -22.26
C LEU A 56 -5.93 10.41 -21.17
N ILE A 57 -6.34 9.17 -21.48
CA ILE A 57 -6.95 8.25 -20.50
C ILE A 57 -5.96 7.94 -19.37
N LEU A 58 -4.70 7.64 -19.69
CA LEU A 58 -3.69 7.31 -18.67
C LEU A 58 -3.33 8.52 -17.80
N VAL A 59 -3.24 9.72 -18.38
CA VAL A 59 -2.98 10.98 -17.65
C VAL A 59 -4.15 11.34 -16.73
N GLN A 60 -5.39 11.20 -17.21
CA GLN A 60 -6.61 11.40 -16.41
C GLN A 60 -6.60 10.54 -15.14
N HIS A 61 -6.03 9.35 -15.22
CA HIS A 61 -5.97 8.36 -14.13
C HIS A 61 -4.66 8.37 -13.33
N ASN A 62 -3.79 9.38 -13.52
CA ASN A 62 -2.44 9.49 -12.94
C ASN A 62 -1.51 8.28 -13.21
N LEU A 63 -1.80 7.49 -14.24
CA LEU A 63 -0.97 6.33 -14.63
C LEU A 63 0.25 6.73 -15.46
N LEU A 64 0.21 7.92 -16.06
CA LEU A 64 1.27 8.42 -16.92
C LEU A 64 1.72 9.80 -16.45
N TRP A 65 3.01 9.92 -16.15
CA TRP A 65 3.68 11.18 -16.01
C TRP A 65 4.09 11.72 -17.37
N HIS A 66 4.06 13.03 -17.51
CA HIS A 66 4.55 13.71 -18.70
C HIS A 66 5.43 14.87 -18.28
N ALA A 67 6.60 14.98 -18.89
CA ALA A 67 7.55 16.03 -18.59
C ALA A 67 8.08 16.61 -19.90
N GLN A 68 8.09 17.94 -19.97
CA GLN A 68 8.59 18.68 -21.12
C GLN A 68 10.11 18.84 -20.97
N SER A 69 10.85 18.36 -21.97
CA SER A 69 12.29 18.59 -22.12
C SER A 69 12.52 19.63 -23.19
N ASP A 70 13.47 20.54 -22.96
CA ASP A 70 13.85 21.59 -23.91
C ASP A 70 14.45 21.01 -25.21
N GLU A 71 15.07 19.83 -25.14
CA GLU A 71 15.77 19.19 -26.27
C GLU A 71 14.95 18.08 -26.96
N GLU A 72 14.18 17.30 -26.19
CA GLU A 72 13.51 16.08 -26.68
C GLU A 72 11.97 16.21 -26.80
N GLY A 73 11.42 17.37 -26.43
CA GLY A 73 9.98 17.62 -26.39
C GLY A 73 9.30 16.94 -25.20
N GLU A 74 7.99 16.68 -25.33
CA GLU A 74 7.23 16.02 -24.27
C GLU A 74 7.50 14.52 -24.24
N ALA A 75 7.92 14.04 -23.08
CA ALA A 75 8.27 12.65 -22.83
C ALA A 75 7.38 12.05 -21.73
N PHE A 76 7.01 10.79 -21.93
CA PHE A 76 6.03 10.07 -21.13
C PHE A 76 6.68 8.93 -20.34
N GLU A 77 6.30 8.78 -19.08
CA GLU A 77 6.76 7.73 -18.17
C GLU A 77 5.57 7.13 -17.40
N MET A 78 5.54 5.81 -17.20
CA MET A 78 4.48 5.14 -16.45
C MET A 78 4.72 5.22 -14.93
N ASN A 79 3.68 5.59 -14.19
CA ASN A 79 3.64 5.48 -12.75
C ASN A 79 3.18 4.08 -12.34
N ILE A 80 4.15 3.26 -11.92
CA ILE A 80 3.92 1.85 -11.55
C ILE A 80 3.11 1.76 -10.25
N ASP A 81 3.41 2.61 -9.26
CA ASP A 81 2.77 2.56 -7.95
C ASP A 81 1.27 2.83 -8.07
N GLU A 82 0.87 3.87 -8.81
CA GLU A 82 -0.55 4.17 -9.08
C GLU A 82 -1.25 3.08 -9.89
N CYS A 83 -0.50 2.33 -10.70
CA CYS A 83 -1.05 1.18 -11.41
C CYS A 83 -1.33 0.03 -10.44
N LEU A 84 -0.40 -0.28 -9.54
CA LEU A 84 -0.55 -1.37 -8.56
C LEU A 84 -1.64 -1.09 -7.52
N MET A 85 -1.83 0.17 -7.11
CA MET A 85 -2.90 0.55 -6.16
C MET A 85 -4.32 0.19 -6.65
N ARG A 86 -4.50 -0.01 -7.96
CA ARG A 86 -5.79 -0.44 -8.55
C ARG A 86 -6.26 -1.78 -8.04
N LEU A 87 -5.34 -2.67 -7.67
CA LEU A 87 -5.67 -3.96 -7.08
C LEU A 87 -6.43 -3.82 -5.75
N ARG A 88 -6.35 -2.64 -5.09
CA ARG A 88 -7.00 -2.35 -3.80
C ARG A 88 -8.28 -1.53 -3.91
N TYR A 89 -8.70 -1.13 -5.11
CA TYR A 89 -9.85 -0.22 -5.27
C TYR A 89 -11.11 -0.75 -4.60
N GLY A 90 -11.41 -2.04 -4.73
CA GLY A 90 -12.55 -2.66 -4.04
C GLY A 90 -12.45 -2.54 -2.51
N ARG A 91 -11.24 -2.65 -1.94
CA ARG A 91 -11.01 -2.48 -0.50
C ARG A 91 -11.15 -1.02 -0.07
N TYR A 92 -10.78 -0.06 -0.92
CA TYR A 92 -10.96 1.37 -0.64
C TYR A 92 -12.43 1.76 -0.61
N VAL A 93 -13.21 1.29 -1.58
CA VAL A 93 -14.68 1.51 -1.61
C VAL A 93 -15.33 0.89 -0.38
N TRP A 94 -14.96 -0.34 -0.02
CA TRP A 94 -15.46 -0.99 1.20
C TRP A 94 -15.11 -0.19 2.47
N LEU A 95 -13.86 0.28 2.61
CA LEU A 95 -13.46 1.12 3.75
C LEU A 95 -14.25 2.43 3.79
N ALA A 96 -14.49 3.07 2.64
CA ALA A 96 -15.29 4.28 2.56
C ALA A 96 -16.74 4.03 2.99
N GLU A 97 -17.32 2.88 2.64
CA GLU A 97 -18.64 2.46 3.10
C GLU A 97 -18.71 2.31 4.62
N GLN A 98 -17.69 1.69 5.23
CA GLN A 98 -17.66 1.50 6.68
C GLN A 98 -17.51 2.82 7.46
N LEU A 99 -16.79 3.80 6.90
CA LEU A 99 -16.49 5.07 7.58
C LEU A 99 -17.56 6.13 7.34
N TYR A 100 -18.10 6.21 6.13
CA TYR A 100 -18.98 7.30 5.68
C TYR A 100 -20.34 6.81 5.16
N GLY A 101 -20.62 5.51 5.26
CA GLY A 101 -21.82 4.91 4.73
C GLY A 101 -21.83 4.85 3.19
N LYS A 102 -23.00 4.52 2.64
CA LYS A 102 -23.19 4.33 1.20
C LYS A 102 -22.79 5.54 0.36
N SER A 103 -23.09 6.76 0.82
CA SER A 103 -22.73 7.99 0.09
C SER A 103 -21.21 8.14 -0.06
N GLY A 104 -20.42 7.75 0.95
CA GLY A 104 -18.96 7.79 0.86
C GLY A 104 -18.41 6.74 -0.10
N ALA A 105 -18.99 5.54 -0.10
CA ALA A 105 -18.65 4.48 -1.04
C ALA A 105 -18.92 4.91 -2.48
N ASP A 106 -20.10 5.46 -2.75
CA ASP A 106 -20.51 5.92 -4.08
C ASP A 106 -19.60 7.06 -4.60
N ILE A 107 -19.25 8.03 -3.75
CA ILE A 107 -18.30 9.11 -4.10
C ILE A 107 -16.91 8.55 -4.43
N VAL A 108 -16.37 7.71 -3.55
CA VAL A 108 -15.01 7.15 -3.73
C VAL A 108 -14.97 6.27 -4.97
N GLN A 109 -15.98 5.42 -5.19
CA GLN A 109 -16.09 4.59 -6.39
C GLN A 109 -16.11 5.45 -7.65
N LEU A 110 -16.96 6.49 -7.70
CA LEU A 110 -17.06 7.35 -8.88
C LEU A 110 -15.72 8.04 -9.20
N VAL A 111 -15.02 8.54 -8.18
CA VAL A 111 -13.71 9.17 -8.38
C VAL A 111 -12.66 8.16 -8.83
N LEU A 112 -12.69 6.91 -8.36
CA LEU A 112 -11.78 5.85 -8.81
C LEU A 112 -12.04 5.46 -10.27
N ASP A 113 -13.31 5.40 -10.68
CA ASP A 113 -13.73 5.01 -12.04
C ASP A 113 -13.38 6.08 -13.08
N HIS A 114 -13.41 7.36 -12.70
CA HIS A 114 -13.08 8.49 -13.58
C HIS A 114 -11.66 9.05 -13.39
N GLY A 115 -10.94 8.63 -12.35
CA GLY A 115 -9.62 9.11 -11.95
C GLY A 115 -9.66 10.46 -11.20
N LYS A 116 -10.23 11.49 -11.83
CA LYS A 116 -10.30 12.86 -11.31
C LYS A 116 -11.61 13.51 -11.69
N LEU A 117 -12.30 14.10 -10.72
CA LEU A 117 -13.56 14.83 -10.96
C LEU A 117 -13.63 16.08 -10.10
N ARG A 118 -14.39 17.07 -10.56
CA ARG A 118 -14.73 18.25 -9.76
C ARG A 118 -15.94 17.96 -8.87
N PRO A 119 -16.08 18.63 -7.71
CA PRO A 119 -17.23 18.46 -6.82
C PRO A 119 -18.60 18.57 -7.51
N PRO A 120 -18.85 19.56 -8.41
CA PRO A 120 -20.15 19.67 -9.08
C PRO A 120 -20.44 18.48 -10.00
N ASP A 121 -19.41 17.97 -10.67
CA ASP A 121 -19.53 16.82 -11.59
C ASP A 121 -19.86 15.53 -10.81
N ILE A 122 -19.27 15.35 -9.62
CA ILE A 122 -19.56 14.22 -8.72
C ILE A 122 -21.02 14.28 -8.27
N ILE A 123 -21.47 15.43 -7.78
CA ILE A 123 -22.83 15.62 -7.27
C ILE A 123 -23.85 15.42 -8.39
N ALA A 124 -23.60 15.97 -9.58
CA ALA A 124 -24.49 15.84 -10.72
C ALA A 124 -24.68 14.37 -11.17
N GLN A 125 -23.62 13.57 -11.16
CA GLN A 125 -23.70 12.17 -11.58
C GLN A 125 -24.35 11.25 -10.53
N LEU A 126 -24.19 11.54 -9.24
CA LEU A 126 -24.76 10.73 -8.16
C LEU A 126 -26.20 11.11 -7.81
N SER A 127 -26.63 12.34 -8.09
CA SER A 127 -27.97 12.84 -7.76
C SER A 127 -29.04 12.59 -8.82
N VAL A 128 -28.74 11.82 -9.87
CA VAL A 128 -29.64 11.57 -11.02
C VAL A 128 -31.03 11.06 -10.59
N TYR A 129 -31.09 10.21 -9.57
CA TYR A 129 -32.34 9.59 -9.11
C TYR A 129 -33.04 10.34 -7.96
N ASP A 130 -32.33 11.20 -7.22
CA ASP A 130 -32.88 12.03 -6.15
C ASP A 130 -32.23 13.43 -6.17
N PRO A 131 -32.71 14.34 -7.02
CA PRO A 131 -32.10 15.65 -7.23
C PRO A 131 -32.35 16.64 -6.07
N VAL A 132 -33.19 16.28 -5.09
CA VAL A 132 -33.61 17.23 -4.04
C VAL A 132 -32.88 16.97 -2.73
N LYS A 133 -32.75 15.71 -2.30
CA LYS A 133 -32.11 15.38 -1.01
C LYS A 133 -30.67 14.92 -1.16
N ALA A 134 -30.34 14.22 -2.24
CA ALA A 134 -28.99 13.66 -2.41
C ALA A 134 -27.89 14.73 -2.46
N PRO A 135 -28.04 15.89 -3.14
CA PRO A 135 -26.97 16.88 -3.22
C PRO A 135 -26.48 17.37 -1.86
N ALA A 136 -27.39 17.64 -0.92
CA ALA A 136 -27.02 18.11 0.41
C ALA A 136 -26.22 17.06 1.20
N VAL A 137 -26.65 15.80 1.15
CA VAL A 137 -25.96 14.69 1.82
C VAL A 137 -24.59 14.44 1.19
N LEU A 138 -24.53 14.43 -0.14
CA LEU A 138 -23.29 14.22 -0.89
C LEU A 138 -22.29 15.34 -0.66
N SER A 139 -22.72 16.61 -0.66
CA SER A 139 -21.84 17.74 -0.34
C SER A 139 -21.29 17.65 1.09
N GLN A 140 -22.10 17.23 2.06
CA GLN A 140 -21.63 17.03 3.43
C GLN A 140 -20.64 15.86 3.54
N THR A 141 -20.92 14.74 2.87
CA THR A 141 -19.99 13.60 2.85
C THR A 141 -18.69 13.96 2.13
N LEU A 142 -18.77 14.67 1.01
CA LEU A 142 -17.62 15.14 0.24
C LEU A 142 -16.74 16.07 1.06
N HIS A 143 -17.34 17.01 1.79
CA HIS A 143 -16.64 17.90 2.71
C HIS A 143 -15.82 17.12 3.75
N LYS A 144 -16.43 16.13 4.41
CA LYS A 144 -15.74 15.26 5.39
C LYS A 144 -14.60 14.46 4.75
N LEU A 145 -14.82 13.92 3.54
CA LEU A 145 -13.79 13.15 2.82
C LEU A 145 -12.57 14.00 2.45
N VAL A 146 -12.77 15.28 2.12
CA VAL A 146 -11.68 16.22 1.85
C VAL A 146 -11.02 16.68 3.14
N GLU A 147 -11.80 17.00 4.18
CA GLU A 147 -11.31 17.42 5.50
C GLU A 147 -10.39 16.36 6.14
N GLU A 148 -10.79 15.09 6.10
CA GLU A 148 -10.01 13.97 6.62
C GLU A 148 -8.98 13.40 5.62
N ALA A 149 -8.77 14.08 4.49
CA ALA A 149 -7.76 13.78 3.46
C ALA A 149 -7.90 12.40 2.78
N TYR A 150 -9.12 11.86 2.67
CA TYR A 150 -9.42 10.69 1.82
C TYR A 150 -9.50 11.05 0.35
N LEU A 151 -9.88 12.30 0.05
CA LEU A 151 -9.75 12.92 -1.26
C LEU A 151 -8.67 13.99 -1.20
N LYS A 152 -7.78 13.99 -2.18
CA LYS A 152 -6.73 15.00 -2.33
C LYS A 152 -6.88 15.76 -3.64
N PRO A 153 -6.56 17.06 -3.66
CA PRO A 153 -6.59 17.83 -4.89
C PRO A 153 -5.55 17.30 -5.88
N SER A 154 -5.90 17.30 -7.16
CA SER A 154 -5.01 16.95 -8.26
C SER A 154 -4.54 18.21 -8.96
N THR A 155 -3.29 18.59 -8.71
CA THR A 155 -2.66 19.75 -9.36
C THR A 155 -1.79 19.30 -10.53
N VAL A 156 -1.27 20.25 -11.32
CA VAL A 156 -0.28 19.98 -12.39
C VAL A 156 0.93 19.20 -11.85
N LEU A 157 1.33 19.50 -10.61
CA LEU A 157 2.42 18.81 -9.92
C LEU A 157 2.19 17.30 -9.76
N SER A 158 0.94 16.82 -9.79
CA SER A 158 0.60 15.39 -9.67
C SER A 158 0.88 14.58 -10.95
N HIS A 159 1.19 15.26 -12.06
CA HIS A 159 1.48 14.65 -13.36
C HIS A 159 2.98 14.62 -13.70
N LEU A 160 3.80 15.19 -12.82
CA LEU A 160 5.25 15.20 -12.96
C LEU A 160 5.86 14.09 -12.11
N SER A 161 6.88 13.42 -12.66
CA SER A 161 7.64 12.41 -11.93
C SER A 161 8.33 13.06 -10.72
N PRO A 162 8.18 12.51 -9.49
CA PRO A 162 8.89 13.01 -8.32
C PRO A 162 10.42 12.96 -8.48
N ARG A 163 10.91 11.98 -9.25
CA ARG A 163 12.35 11.85 -9.56
C ARG A 163 12.86 12.99 -10.42
N ASP A 164 12.09 13.40 -11.43
CA ASP A 164 12.47 14.51 -12.31
C ASP A 164 12.54 15.83 -11.52
N LYS A 165 11.55 16.09 -10.64
CA LYS A 165 11.59 17.27 -9.76
C LYS A 165 12.80 17.25 -8.84
N LEU A 166 13.11 16.09 -8.25
CA LEU A 166 14.26 15.97 -7.36
C LEU A 166 15.57 16.25 -8.10
N ILE A 167 15.73 15.73 -9.32
CA ILE A 167 16.91 15.99 -10.15
C ILE A 167 17.02 17.49 -10.48
N GLN A 168 15.90 18.14 -10.83
CA GLN A 168 15.88 19.57 -11.10
C GLN A 168 16.27 20.39 -9.86
N TYR A 169 15.68 20.09 -8.69
CA TYR A 169 15.99 20.80 -7.44
C TYR A 169 17.43 20.55 -6.98
N GLU A 170 17.93 19.32 -7.09
CA GLU A 170 19.34 19.02 -6.82
C GLU A 170 20.27 19.80 -7.75
N ALA A 171 19.93 19.93 -9.05
CA ALA A 171 20.72 20.69 -10.00
C ALA A 171 20.71 22.20 -9.67
N GLU A 172 19.57 22.75 -9.27
CA GLU A 172 19.44 24.13 -8.81
C GLU A 172 20.26 24.41 -7.56
N GLU A 173 20.19 23.53 -6.54
CA GLU A 173 20.98 23.69 -5.31
C GLU A 173 22.48 23.52 -5.59
N LYS A 174 22.87 22.56 -6.46
CA LYS A 174 24.28 22.38 -6.86
C LYS A 174 24.84 23.60 -7.60
N ARG A 175 24.03 24.31 -8.41
CA ARG A 175 24.44 25.54 -9.11
C ARG A 175 24.71 26.71 -8.16
N LYS A 176 24.18 26.69 -6.93
CA LYS A 176 24.44 27.72 -5.92
C LYS A 176 25.79 27.53 -5.22
N ILE A 177 26.38 26.33 -5.30
CA ILE A 177 27.68 26.04 -4.71
C ILE A 177 28.77 26.65 -5.59
N SER A 178 29.59 27.52 -5.01
CA SER A 178 30.74 28.12 -5.69
C SER A 178 31.95 27.18 -5.63
N GLY A 179 32.49 26.80 -6.79
CA GLY A 179 33.65 25.89 -6.89
C GLY A 179 33.27 24.41 -7.02
N PHE A 180 34.22 23.52 -6.74
CA PHE A 180 33.99 22.07 -6.79
C PHE A 180 33.22 21.61 -5.53
N PRO A 181 32.03 20.98 -5.68
CA PRO A 181 31.23 20.58 -4.54
C PRO A 181 31.92 19.52 -3.69
N THR A 182 31.96 19.71 -2.38
CA THR A 182 32.40 18.68 -1.43
C THR A 182 31.30 17.62 -1.22
N ALA A 183 31.67 16.41 -0.80
CA ALA A 183 30.71 15.32 -0.56
C ALA A 183 29.63 15.69 0.48
N ARG A 184 29.98 16.55 1.44
CA ARG A 184 29.04 17.07 2.45
C ARG A 184 28.04 18.05 1.84
N GLU A 185 28.50 19.01 1.05
CA GLU A 185 27.63 19.99 0.38
C GLU A 185 26.69 19.31 -0.62
N VAL A 186 27.14 18.25 -1.31
CA VAL A 186 26.28 17.45 -2.19
C VAL A 186 25.17 16.73 -1.40
N ARG A 187 25.49 16.21 -0.22
CA ARG A 187 24.50 15.59 0.68
C ARG A 187 23.51 16.62 1.21
N GLU A 188 23.99 17.77 1.68
CA GLU A 188 23.13 18.86 2.17
C GLU A 188 22.20 19.36 1.05
N ALA A 189 22.71 19.58 -0.17
CA ALA A 189 21.90 19.96 -1.33
C ALA A 189 20.80 18.93 -1.64
N LYS A 190 21.10 17.64 -1.52
CA LYS A 190 20.11 16.56 -1.69
C LYS A 190 19.04 16.59 -0.60
N GLU A 191 19.43 16.78 0.65
CA GLU A 191 18.48 16.88 1.78
C GLU A 191 17.56 18.12 1.61
N VAL A 192 18.09 19.26 1.17
CA VAL A 192 17.30 20.46 0.86
C VAL A 192 16.33 20.21 -0.30
N ALA A 193 16.77 19.54 -1.37
CA ALA A 193 15.93 19.21 -2.52
C ALA A 193 14.74 18.31 -2.12
N VAL A 194 14.98 17.28 -1.29
CA VAL A 194 13.92 16.42 -0.74
C VAL A 194 12.96 17.22 0.14
N ALA A 195 13.47 18.09 1.01
CA ALA A 195 12.64 18.93 1.88
C ALA A 195 11.81 19.96 1.11
N ARG A 196 12.30 20.45 -0.04
CA ARG A 196 11.54 21.31 -0.95
C ARG A 196 10.40 20.53 -1.61
N LEU A 197 10.69 19.36 -2.19
CA LEU A 197 9.68 18.51 -2.81
C LEU A 197 8.54 18.18 -1.83
N LYS A 198 8.89 17.80 -0.61
CA LYS A 198 7.91 17.49 0.44
C LYS A 198 7.03 18.68 0.81
N ARG A 199 7.59 19.89 0.91
CA ARG A 199 6.83 21.11 1.18
C ARG A 199 5.86 21.44 0.06
N GLU A 200 6.30 21.36 -1.19
CA GLU A 200 5.43 21.61 -2.36
C GLU A 200 4.29 20.58 -2.46
N GLU A 201 4.54 19.32 -2.10
CA GLU A 201 3.48 18.30 -2.03
C GLU A 201 2.48 18.59 -0.91
N GLU A 202 2.95 18.98 0.28
CA GLU A 202 2.09 19.35 1.41
C GLU A 202 1.27 20.61 1.11
N GLU A 203 1.85 21.62 0.45
CA GLU A 203 1.16 22.81 -0.01
C GLU A 203 0.11 22.47 -1.08
N ALA A 204 0.45 21.59 -2.03
CA ALA A 204 -0.49 21.14 -3.05
C ALA A 204 -1.71 20.43 -2.46
N GLU A 205 -1.55 19.69 -1.37
CA GLU A 205 -2.65 19.04 -0.65
C GLU A 205 -3.61 20.04 0.03
N GLN A 206 -3.18 21.28 0.32
CA GLN A 206 -4.02 22.31 0.96
C GLN A 206 -4.91 23.10 -0.03
N ILE A 207 -4.70 22.97 -1.34
CA ILE A 207 -5.34 23.80 -2.37
C ILE A 207 -6.86 23.53 -2.52
N GLY A 208 -7.40 22.49 -1.88
CA GLY A 208 -8.79 22.04 -2.07
C GLY A 208 -9.89 22.72 -1.22
N MET A 209 -9.54 23.58 -0.26
CA MET A 209 -10.50 24.20 0.67
C MET A 209 -10.55 25.72 0.47
N LYS A 210 -11.75 26.27 0.23
CA LYS A 210 -12.02 27.70 0.07
C LYS A 210 -12.71 28.27 1.31
N ARG A 211 -12.32 29.48 1.72
CA ARG A 211 -13.03 30.20 2.78
C ARG A 211 -14.40 30.63 2.28
N LYS A 212 -15.46 30.30 3.03
CA LYS A 212 -16.81 30.77 2.76
C LYS A 212 -16.86 32.29 2.77
N ALA A 213 -17.31 32.89 1.66
CA ALA A 213 -17.53 34.32 1.60
C ALA A 213 -18.72 34.67 2.52
N ARG A 214 -18.48 35.49 3.54
CA ARG A 214 -19.58 36.06 4.33
C ARG A 214 -20.30 37.08 3.45
N ASP A 215 -21.54 36.77 3.05
CA ASP A 215 -22.44 37.78 2.53
C ASP A 215 -22.61 38.88 3.57
N HIS A 216 -22.26 40.11 3.18
CA HIS A 216 -22.39 41.28 4.03
C HIS A 216 -23.87 41.63 4.24
N SER A 217 -24.50 41.03 5.25
CA SER A 217 -25.73 41.56 5.84
C SER A 217 -25.68 41.56 7.37
N HIS A 218 -25.43 42.76 7.89
CA HIS A 218 -25.66 43.28 9.24
C HIS A 218 -24.98 42.65 10.49
N LYS A 219 -24.13 43.50 11.09
CA LYS A 219 -23.50 43.50 12.42
C LYS A 219 -24.24 42.71 13.53
N SER A 220 -23.50 41.86 14.24
CA SER A 220 -23.19 42.12 15.66
C SER A 220 -21.92 41.39 16.12
N SER A 221 -21.10 42.10 16.87
CA SER A 221 -19.83 41.64 17.44
C SER A 221 -20.04 40.88 18.75
N LYS A 222 -19.52 39.65 18.85
CA LYS A 222 -18.91 39.13 20.10
C LYS A 222 -18.07 37.89 19.79
N ARG A 223 -16.84 37.92 20.28
CA ARG A 223 -15.78 36.90 20.13
C ARG A 223 -16.29 35.51 20.54
N LYS A 224 -16.44 34.64 19.56
CA LYS A 224 -16.22 33.19 19.67
C LYS A 224 -15.42 32.84 18.41
N ALA A 225 -14.28 32.18 18.58
CA ALA A 225 -13.55 31.58 17.46
C ALA A 225 -14.45 30.46 16.91
N VAL A 226 -15.35 30.83 16.00
CA VAL A 226 -16.08 29.88 15.17
C VAL A 226 -15.05 29.43 14.14
N GLU A 227 -14.76 28.13 14.09
CA GLU A 227 -14.06 27.50 12.97
C GLU A 227 -14.53 28.16 11.68
N GLU A 228 -13.61 28.76 10.92
CA GLU A 228 -13.95 29.28 9.61
C GLU A 228 -14.51 28.08 8.81
N GLU A 229 -15.81 28.09 8.49
CA GLU A 229 -16.40 27.05 7.63
C GLU A 229 -15.67 27.10 6.28
N LEU A 230 -14.72 26.19 6.11
CA LEU A 230 -14.02 25.94 4.85
C LEU A 230 -14.95 25.09 3.99
N GLU A 231 -15.28 25.56 2.80
CA GLU A 231 -16.05 24.83 1.80
C GLU A 231 -15.10 24.21 0.77
N VAL A 232 -15.49 23.09 0.17
CA VAL A 232 -14.69 22.44 -0.87
C VAL A 232 -14.71 23.32 -2.12
N ASP A 233 -13.56 23.54 -2.76
CA ASP A 233 -13.48 24.34 -3.98
C ASP A 233 -14.04 23.59 -5.20
N ASP A 234 -15.10 24.11 -5.80
CA ASP A 234 -15.80 23.53 -6.95
C ASP A 234 -14.97 23.47 -8.24
N GLU A 235 -13.93 24.31 -8.37
CA GLU A 235 -13.07 24.34 -9.56
C GLU A 235 -11.92 23.32 -9.51
N VAL A 236 -11.64 22.77 -8.33
CA VAL A 236 -10.51 21.87 -8.12
C VAL A 236 -10.89 20.43 -8.46
N TYR A 237 -10.02 19.76 -9.20
CA TYR A 237 -10.15 18.33 -9.46
C TYR A 237 -9.68 17.54 -8.24
N PHE A 238 -10.51 16.64 -7.74
CA PHE A 238 -10.17 15.73 -6.65
C PHE A 238 -9.89 14.33 -7.16
N ARG A 239 -8.98 13.65 -6.48
CA ARG A 239 -8.66 12.23 -6.68
C ARG A 239 -8.61 11.51 -5.34
N VAL A 240 -8.75 10.20 -5.36
CA VAL A 240 -8.64 9.37 -4.15
C VAL A 240 -7.21 9.36 -3.61
N ASN A 241 -7.07 9.60 -2.31
CA ASN A 241 -5.82 9.46 -1.58
C ASN A 241 -5.63 8.00 -1.15
N CYS A 242 -5.01 7.21 -2.01
CA CYS A 242 -4.75 5.78 -1.75
C CYS A 242 -3.89 5.55 -0.49
N GLU A 243 -2.97 6.48 -0.16
CA GLU A 243 -2.12 6.36 1.03
C GLU A 243 -2.93 6.43 2.33
N ARG A 244 -3.94 7.31 2.38
CA ARG A 244 -4.84 7.42 3.53
C ARG A 244 -5.62 6.11 3.76
N PHE A 245 -6.10 5.47 2.71
CA PHE A 245 -6.75 4.15 2.83
C PHE A 245 -5.75 3.05 3.19
N ASN A 246 -4.53 3.12 2.68
CA ASN A 246 -3.47 2.17 3.05
C ASN A 246 -3.10 2.24 4.54
N VAL A 247 -3.22 3.41 5.19
CA VAL A 247 -3.06 3.54 6.65
C VAL A 247 -4.07 2.65 7.41
N HIS A 248 -5.32 2.60 6.96
CA HIS A 248 -6.35 1.71 7.53
C HIS A 248 -6.00 0.23 7.33
N ILE A 249 -5.49 -0.11 6.14
CA ILE A 249 -5.01 -1.47 5.83
C ILE A 249 -3.89 -1.86 6.79
N ARG A 250 -2.86 -1.01 6.95
CA ARG A 250 -1.77 -1.20 7.91
C ARG A 250 -2.30 -1.40 9.33
N ASN A 251 -3.19 -0.51 9.78
CA ASN A 251 -3.73 -0.57 11.14
C ASN A 251 -4.48 -1.87 11.39
N LYS A 252 -5.23 -2.37 10.40
CA LYS A 252 -5.92 -3.66 10.49
C LYS A 252 -4.94 -4.84 10.54
N LEU A 253 -3.87 -4.81 9.76
CA LEU A 253 -2.82 -5.84 9.81
C LEU A 253 -2.12 -5.88 11.17
N ILE A 254 -1.85 -4.70 11.75
CA ILE A 254 -1.26 -4.59 13.08
C ILE A 254 -2.18 -5.17 14.16
N GLU A 255 -3.47 -4.82 14.12
CA GLU A 255 -4.51 -5.39 15.00
C GLU A 255 -4.51 -6.92 14.93
N ASN A 256 -4.65 -7.49 13.72
CA ASN A 256 -4.71 -8.93 13.52
C ASN A 256 -3.44 -9.62 14.04
N THR A 257 -2.27 -9.01 13.84
CA THR A 257 -0.98 -9.56 14.30
C THR A 257 -0.88 -9.58 15.83
N ALA A 258 -1.47 -8.62 16.52
CA ALA A 258 -1.55 -8.62 17.98
C ALA A 258 -2.56 -9.66 18.48
N SER A 259 -3.72 -9.79 17.83
CA SER A 259 -4.70 -10.83 18.14
C SER A 259 -4.12 -12.24 18.01
N GLU A 260 -3.43 -12.53 16.91
CA GLU A 260 -2.82 -13.84 16.66
C GLU A 260 -1.68 -14.17 17.62
N ARG A 261 -0.94 -13.18 18.09
CA ARG A 261 0.21 -13.41 18.98
C ARG A 261 -0.22 -13.56 20.45
N PHE A 262 -1.20 -12.78 20.88
CA PHE A 262 -1.60 -12.72 22.29
C PHE A 262 -3.04 -13.21 22.46
N ASN A 263 -4.03 -12.38 22.14
CA ASN A 263 -5.45 -12.69 22.15
C ASN A 263 -6.26 -11.52 21.54
N GLU A 264 -7.56 -11.74 21.31
CA GLU A 264 -8.47 -10.72 20.76
C GLU A 264 -8.57 -9.45 21.61
N CYS A 265 -8.41 -9.54 22.93
CA CYS A 265 -8.44 -8.38 23.81
C CYS A 265 -7.22 -7.46 23.59
N ALA A 266 -6.02 -8.04 23.40
CA ALA A 266 -4.82 -7.30 23.06
C ALA A 266 -4.96 -6.62 21.68
N GLY A 267 -5.56 -7.32 20.71
CA GLY A 267 -5.95 -6.74 19.43
C GLY A 267 -6.91 -5.56 19.58
N ALA A 268 -7.94 -5.68 20.41
CA ALA A 268 -8.91 -4.62 20.68
C ALA A 268 -8.28 -3.38 21.33
N VAL A 269 -7.38 -3.56 22.31
CA VAL A 269 -6.64 -2.45 22.95
C VAL A 269 -5.73 -1.76 21.93
N LEU A 270 -5.05 -2.53 21.07
CA LEU A 270 -4.19 -1.97 20.03
C LEU A 270 -5.00 -1.22 18.96
N ARG A 271 -6.16 -1.76 18.56
CA ARG A 271 -7.12 -1.09 17.68
C ARG A 271 -7.58 0.25 18.28
N ALA A 272 -7.95 0.26 19.55
CA ALA A 272 -8.35 1.49 20.25
C ALA A 272 -7.21 2.53 20.29
N THR A 273 -5.97 2.07 20.48
CA THR A 273 -4.77 2.92 20.47
C THR A 273 -4.51 3.53 19.08
N LEU A 274 -4.69 2.73 18.02
CA LEU A 274 -4.56 3.19 16.64
C LEU A 274 -5.66 4.20 16.27
N LYS A 275 -6.92 3.92 16.63
CA LYS A 275 -8.06 4.84 16.41
C LYS A 275 -7.85 6.19 17.09
N ALA A 276 -7.32 6.21 18.31
CA ALA A 276 -7.03 7.45 19.04
C ALA A 276 -6.00 8.37 18.33
N THR A 277 -5.17 7.83 17.44
CA THR A 277 -4.19 8.60 16.65
C THR A 277 -4.55 8.71 15.17
N GLU A 278 -5.67 8.12 14.74
CA GLU A 278 -5.97 7.88 13.33
C GLU A 278 -6.04 9.14 12.48
N SER A 279 -6.59 10.24 13.00
CA SER A 279 -6.66 11.53 12.28
C SER A 279 -5.30 12.16 12.00
N LYS A 280 -4.27 11.77 12.77
CA LYS A 280 -2.90 12.29 12.61
C LYS A 280 -2.01 11.36 11.79
N GLN A 281 -2.39 10.09 11.62
CA GLN A 281 -1.68 9.13 10.80
C GLN A 281 -1.91 9.42 9.31
N ARG A 282 -1.03 10.23 8.71
CA ARG A 282 -1.19 10.64 7.30
C ARG A 282 -0.37 9.78 6.34
N LYS A 283 0.80 9.30 6.76
CA LYS A 283 1.74 8.61 5.86
C LYS A 283 2.04 7.19 6.32
N LEU A 284 2.33 6.32 5.35
CA LEU A 284 2.79 4.95 5.64
C LEU A 284 4.24 4.91 6.12
N SER A 285 5.04 5.90 5.72
CA SER A 285 6.47 6.04 6.08
C SER A 285 6.70 6.52 7.52
N ASP A 286 5.65 6.80 8.29
CA ASP A 286 5.78 7.23 9.67
C ASP A 286 6.33 6.08 10.53
N VAL A 287 7.44 6.31 11.23
CA VAL A 287 8.12 5.29 12.04
C VAL A 287 7.26 4.85 13.23
N ARG A 288 6.52 5.79 13.83
CA ARG A 288 5.71 5.57 15.03
C ARG A 288 4.46 6.45 15.01
N SER A 289 3.44 6.05 15.77
CA SER A 289 2.26 6.90 15.98
C SER A 289 2.59 8.10 16.87
N ASP A 290 1.74 9.11 16.81
CA ASP A 290 1.75 10.17 17.81
C ASP A 290 1.51 9.62 19.23
N PRO A 291 2.06 10.27 20.27
CA PRO A 291 1.78 9.90 21.65
C PRO A 291 0.29 10.07 22.00
N THR A 292 -0.33 9.03 22.55
CA THR A 292 -1.70 9.06 23.12
C THR A 292 -1.71 8.69 24.59
N SER A 293 -2.70 9.17 25.32
CA SER A 293 -2.89 8.83 26.73
C SER A 293 -3.76 7.58 26.88
N PHE A 294 -3.58 6.84 27.98
CA PHE A 294 -4.43 5.67 28.28
C PHE A 294 -5.92 6.03 28.38
N ALA A 295 -6.26 7.25 28.80
CA ALA A 295 -7.64 7.73 28.83
C ALA A 295 -8.24 7.85 27.43
N SER A 296 -7.46 8.34 26.45
CA SER A 296 -7.91 8.42 25.06
C SER A 296 -8.09 7.03 24.44
N VAL A 297 -7.24 6.06 24.81
CA VAL A 297 -7.41 4.65 24.43
C VAL A 297 -8.72 4.09 24.99
N ALA A 298 -9.02 4.33 26.27
CA ALA A 298 -10.23 3.85 26.91
C ALA A 298 -11.52 4.38 26.24
N MET A 299 -11.50 5.62 25.72
CA MET A 299 -12.65 6.21 25.00
C MET A 299 -12.96 5.51 23.66
N HIS A 300 -11.96 4.89 23.04
CA HIS A 300 -12.11 4.21 21.75
C HIS A 300 -12.23 2.69 21.88
N LEU A 301 -12.27 2.19 23.11
CA LEU A 301 -12.51 0.78 23.39
C LEU A 301 -14.01 0.49 23.25
N PRO A 302 -14.41 -0.55 22.52
CA PRO A 302 -15.81 -0.96 22.47
C PRO A 302 -16.32 -1.45 23.84
N ASP A 303 -17.56 -1.08 24.17
CA ASP A 303 -18.18 -1.40 25.48
C ASP A 303 -18.46 -2.91 25.67
N ASP A 304 -18.47 -3.68 24.59
CA ASP A 304 -18.73 -5.12 24.55
C ASP A 304 -17.50 -5.99 24.88
N VAL A 305 -16.31 -5.39 24.96
CA VAL A 305 -15.06 -6.14 25.17
C VAL A 305 -14.79 -6.32 26.67
N ASP A 306 -14.96 -7.55 27.16
CA ASP A 306 -14.50 -7.93 28.50
C ASP A 306 -12.99 -8.17 28.53
N LEU A 307 -12.24 -7.11 28.82
CA LEU A 307 -10.78 -7.16 28.94
C LEU A 307 -10.28 -8.15 30.01
N ALA A 308 -11.07 -8.44 31.04
CA ALA A 308 -10.64 -9.35 32.11
C ALA A 308 -10.58 -10.80 31.64
N ALA A 309 -11.39 -11.18 30.63
CA ALA A 309 -11.44 -12.54 30.11
C ALA A 309 -10.12 -13.00 29.46
N GLY A 310 -9.32 -12.06 28.94
CA GLY A 310 -8.04 -12.35 28.28
C GLY A 310 -6.82 -12.32 29.21
N LEU A 311 -6.97 -12.04 30.51
CA LEU A 311 -5.85 -11.97 31.46
C LEU A 311 -6.04 -12.95 32.61
N VAL A 312 -4.92 -13.54 33.06
CA VAL A 312 -4.89 -14.33 34.30
C VAL A 312 -4.63 -13.38 35.48
N LEU A 313 -5.70 -12.97 36.15
CA LEU A 313 -5.64 -12.05 37.29
C LEU A 313 -5.36 -12.81 38.60
N GLN A 314 -4.35 -12.37 39.37
CA GLN A 314 -4.00 -12.97 40.67
C GLN A 314 -5.04 -12.70 41.78
N SER A 315 -5.97 -11.78 41.56
CA SER A 315 -7.02 -11.43 42.52
C SER A 315 -8.40 -11.64 41.91
N SER A 316 -9.32 -12.24 42.69
CA SER A 316 -10.73 -12.41 42.30
C SER A 316 -11.53 -11.10 42.31
N LYS A 317 -10.93 -9.95 42.65
CA LYS A 317 -11.61 -8.65 42.63
C LYS A 317 -11.64 -8.10 41.21
N LYS A 318 -12.80 -7.62 40.76
CA LYS A 318 -12.94 -6.90 39.47
C LYS A 318 -11.98 -5.72 39.46
N GLN A 319 -10.95 -5.79 38.61
CA GLN A 319 -10.03 -4.68 38.40
C GLN A 319 -10.69 -3.59 37.54
N PRO A 320 -10.34 -2.31 37.75
CA PRO A 320 -10.84 -1.23 36.90
C PRO A 320 -10.25 -1.34 35.49
N THR A 321 -11.04 -0.98 34.47
CA THR A 321 -10.68 -1.06 33.04
C THR A 321 -9.35 -0.39 32.73
N MET A 322 -9.04 0.73 33.39
CA MET A 322 -7.77 1.44 33.22
C MET A 322 -6.54 0.62 33.64
N THR A 323 -6.66 -0.22 34.67
CA THR A 323 -5.59 -1.12 35.09
C THR A 323 -5.40 -2.23 34.07
N LEU A 324 -6.50 -2.81 33.57
CA LEU A 324 -6.46 -3.85 32.53
C LEU A 324 -5.83 -3.32 31.24
N ILE A 325 -6.22 -2.12 30.79
CA ILE A 325 -5.59 -1.46 29.63
C ILE A 325 -4.09 -1.29 29.85
N LYS A 326 -3.67 -0.85 31.04
CA LYS A 326 -2.25 -0.68 31.37
C LYS A 326 -1.50 -2.03 31.34
N GLU A 327 -2.10 -3.10 31.82
CA GLU A 327 -1.53 -4.44 31.77
C GLU A 327 -1.36 -4.93 30.32
N TYR A 328 -2.40 -4.81 29.48
CA TYR A 328 -2.32 -5.15 28.05
C TYR A 328 -1.27 -4.31 27.31
N LEU A 329 -1.22 -3.00 27.57
CA LEU A 329 -0.21 -2.13 26.98
C LEU A 329 1.20 -2.49 27.46
N GLY A 330 1.37 -2.97 28.70
CA GLY A 330 2.63 -3.52 29.19
C GLY A 330 3.07 -4.79 28.45
N ILE A 331 2.13 -5.71 28.18
CA ILE A 331 2.37 -6.92 27.39
C ILE A 331 2.74 -6.56 25.94
N LEU A 332 1.99 -5.64 25.32
CA LEU A 332 2.26 -5.14 23.97
C LEU A 332 3.60 -4.40 23.88
N ALA A 333 4.05 -3.78 24.97
CA ALA A 333 5.38 -3.19 25.07
C ALA A 333 6.51 -4.21 25.33
N SER A 334 6.17 -5.50 25.54
CA SER A 334 7.12 -6.55 25.94
C SER A 334 7.89 -6.16 27.21
N ALA A 335 7.21 -5.57 28.19
CA ALA A 335 7.80 -5.13 29.46
C ALA A 335 8.36 -6.30 30.30
N ASP A 336 7.86 -7.52 30.06
CA ASP A 336 8.30 -8.78 30.64
C ASP A 336 9.65 -9.27 30.10
N ASN A 337 10.03 -8.85 28.88
CA ASN A 337 11.27 -9.25 28.22
C ASN A 337 12.07 -8.01 27.74
N PRO A 338 12.82 -7.33 28.63
CA PRO A 338 13.55 -6.11 28.27
C PRO A 338 14.82 -6.35 27.44
N THR A 339 15.01 -7.56 26.90
CA THR A 339 16.14 -7.87 26.00
C THR A 339 16.01 -7.14 24.66
N ALA A 340 17.10 -7.09 23.90
CA ALA A 340 17.06 -6.56 22.53
C ALA A 340 16.03 -7.30 21.65
N ALA A 341 15.89 -8.62 21.84
CA ALA A 341 14.89 -9.43 21.16
C ALA A 341 13.45 -9.07 21.56
N GLY A 342 13.20 -8.81 22.84
CA GLY A 342 11.88 -8.37 23.30
C GLY A 342 11.52 -6.96 22.81
N ARG A 343 12.48 -6.03 22.80
CA ARG A 343 12.30 -4.69 22.19
C ARG A 343 12.02 -4.78 20.68
N ALA A 344 12.72 -5.65 19.97
CA ALA A 344 12.47 -5.90 18.56
C ALA A 344 11.11 -6.59 18.31
N ALA A 345 10.42 -7.04 19.35
CA ALA A 345 9.12 -7.68 19.29
C ALA A 345 7.99 -6.83 19.90
N SER A 346 8.26 -5.59 20.34
CA SER A 346 7.21 -4.71 20.86
C SER A 346 6.26 -4.25 19.76
N PHE A 347 5.01 -3.99 20.15
CA PHE A 347 4.03 -3.30 19.31
C PHE A 347 3.92 -1.82 19.69
N VAL A 348 4.15 -1.52 20.97
CA VAL A 348 4.01 -0.16 21.51
C VAL A 348 5.21 0.21 22.36
N SER A 349 5.50 1.51 22.44
CA SER A 349 6.42 2.09 23.42
C SER A 349 5.64 2.88 24.47
N LEU A 350 6.10 2.77 25.73
CA LEU A 350 5.48 3.41 26.89
C LEU A 350 6.39 4.53 27.40
N GLY A 351 5.86 5.75 27.44
CA GLY A 351 6.51 6.93 28.00
C GLY A 351 5.67 7.50 29.15
N GLY A 352 5.82 6.92 30.35
CA GLY A 352 5.02 7.31 31.51
C GLY A 352 3.54 6.98 31.32
N SER A 353 2.70 8.00 31.13
CA SER A 353 1.26 7.87 30.87
C SER A 353 0.89 7.92 29.38
N ARG A 354 1.90 7.97 28.50
CA ARG A 354 1.72 8.03 27.04
C ARG A 354 2.13 6.71 26.39
N VAL A 355 1.43 6.36 25.31
CA VAL A 355 1.69 5.20 24.46
C VAL A 355 1.87 5.64 23.01
N GLN A 356 2.79 4.99 22.30
CA GLN A 356 3.00 5.12 20.87
C GLN A 356 3.06 3.74 20.23
N VAL A 357 2.52 3.58 19.03
CA VAL A 357 2.62 2.33 18.25
C VAL A 357 3.86 2.39 17.37
N GLU A 358 4.69 1.35 17.40
CA GLU A 358 5.95 1.27 16.66
C GLU A 358 5.74 0.66 15.27
N PHE A 359 5.35 1.48 14.29
CA PHE A 359 5.03 1.01 12.94
C PHE A 359 6.20 0.33 12.24
N GLU A 360 7.40 0.90 12.35
CA GLU A 360 8.61 0.35 11.71
C GLU A 360 8.96 -1.04 12.25
N ILE A 361 8.96 -1.21 13.58
CA ILE A 361 9.29 -2.50 14.21
C ILE A 361 8.28 -3.57 13.77
N ILE A 362 6.99 -3.22 13.78
CA ILE A 362 5.94 -4.16 13.36
C ILE A 362 6.05 -4.48 11.86
N ALA A 363 6.31 -3.48 11.01
CA ALA A 363 6.49 -3.67 9.57
C ALA A 363 7.67 -4.61 9.25
N ARG A 364 8.84 -4.40 9.87
CA ARG A 364 10.01 -5.27 9.72
C ARG A 364 9.69 -6.72 10.13
N ARG A 365 8.92 -6.91 11.21
CA ARG A 365 8.48 -8.25 11.65
C ARG A 365 7.49 -8.89 10.69
N LEU A 366 6.55 -8.13 10.14
CA LEU A 366 5.60 -8.62 9.14
C LEU A 366 6.31 -9.08 7.87
N GLN A 367 7.31 -8.32 7.41
CA GLN A 367 8.15 -8.73 6.26
C GLN A 367 8.90 -10.02 6.53
N ARG A 368 9.55 -10.12 7.69
CA ARG A 368 10.21 -11.36 8.13
C ARG A 368 9.21 -12.53 8.14
N ARG A 369 8.00 -12.33 8.65
CA ARG A 369 6.96 -13.36 8.67
C ARG A 369 6.57 -13.83 7.26
N VAL A 370 6.47 -12.93 6.28
CA VAL A 370 6.19 -13.30 4.89
C VAL A 370 7.33 -14.17 4.33
N LEU A 371 8.60 -13.79 4.55
CA LEU A 371 9.75 -14.58 4.10
C LEU A 371 9.81 -15.95 4.79
N GLU A 372 9.52 -16.00 6.09
CA GLU A 372 9.43 -17.26 6.85
C GLU A 372 8.28 -18.15 6.36
N ALA A 373 7.15 -17.57 5.95
CA ALA A 373 6.04 -18.34 5.39
C ALA A 373 6.42 -18.98 4.05
N VAL A 374 7.12 -18.25 3.17
CA VAL A 374 7.66 -18.80 1.92
C VAL A 374 8.67 -19.91 2.20
N ALA A 375 9.58 -19.70 3.15
CA ALA A 375 10.54 -20.72 3.56
C ALA A 375 9.86 -21.98 4.10
N ARG A 376 8.79 -21.84 4.90
CA ARG A 376 8.02 -22.96 5.42
C ARG A 376 7.35 -23.77 4.32
N GLU A 377 6.73 -23.09 3.36
CA GLU A 377 6.00 -23.76 2.27
C GLU A 377 6.93 -24.52 1.32
N ARG A 378 8.13 -23.98 1.06
CA ARG A 378 9.11 -24.57 0.13
C ARG A 378 10.05 -25.59 0.78
N HIS A 379 10.53 -25.28 1.98
CA HIS A 379 11.65 -25.98 2.64
C HIS A 379 11.29 -26.55 4.02
N GLY A 380 10.02 -26.46 4.43
CA GLY A 380 9.54 -26.96 5.71
C GLY A 380 10.08 -26.20 6.93
N ASP A 381 9.86 -26.77 8.11
CA ASP A 381 10.27 -26.15 9.38
C ASP A 381 11.79 -26.06 9.55
N GLU A 382 12.54 -26.94 8.88
CA GLU A 382 14.00 -26.91 8.84
C GLU A 382 14.53 -25.66 8.13
N GLY A 383 13.94 -25.30 6.98
CA GLY A 383 14.29 -24.07 6.27
C GLY A 383 13.98 -22.81 7.08
N VAL A 384 12.82 -22.78 7.76
CA VAL A 384 12.47 -21.67 8.68
C VAL A 384 13.46 -21.57 9.83
N ARG A 385 13.90 -22.71 10.39
CA ARG A 385 14.88 -22.73 11.47
C ARG A 385 16.20 -22.11 11.04
N ILE A 386 16.73 -22.50 9.88
CA ILE A 386 17.96 -21.91 9.32
C ILE A 386 17.77 -20.41 9.06
N MET A 387 16.67 -20.01 8.43
CA MET A 387 16.41 -18.60 8.14
C MET A 387 16.35 -17.76 9.41
N ARG A 388 15.62 -18.20 10.45
CA ARG A 388 15.53 -17.51 11.73
C ARG A 388 16.89 -17.40 12.40
N LEU A 389 17.65 -18.49 12.41
CA LEU A 389 18.99 -18.51 12.98
C LEU A 389 19.91 -17.47 12.33
N LEU A 390 19.94 -17.43 10.99
CA LEU A 390 20.75 -16.47 10.23
C LEU A 390 20.27 -15.03 10.40
N LEU A 391 18.96 -14.79 10.54
CA LEU A 391 18.43 -13.45 10.80
C LEU A 391 18.77 -12.93 12.20
N ASP A 392 18.85 -13.81 13.21
CA ASP A 392 19.09 -13.42 14.59
C ASP A 392 20.59 -13.31 14.93
N THR A 393 21.43 -14.11 14.28
CA THR A 393 22.88 -14.18 14.56
C THR A 393 23.77 -13.55 13.49
N GLY A 394 23.25 -13.32 12.28
CA GLY A 394 23.98 -12.76 11.15
C GLY A 394 24.67 -13.82 10.30
N MET A 395 25.92 -13.54 9.91
CA MET A 395 26.72 -14.41 9.04
C MET A 395 27.25 -15.65 9.78
N MET A 396 27.04 -16.85 9.23
CA MET A 396 27.47 -18.10 9.86
C MET A 396 28.08 -19.09 8.86
N ASP A 397 28.99 -19.95 9.32
CA ASP A 397 29.46 -21.08 8.52
C ASP A 397 28.53 -22.31 8.63
N GLU A 398 28.66 -23.26 7.70
CA GLU A 398 27.83 -24.47 7.66
C GLU A 398 27.91 -25.29 8.96
N LYS A 399 29.09 -25.34 9.60
CA LYS A 399 29.32 -26.09 10.83
C LYS A 399 28.62 -25.46 12.03
N GLN A 400 28.64 -24.13 12.14
CA GLN A 400 27.92 -23.38 13.15
C GLN A 400 26.41 -23.54 12.97
N ILE A 401 25.91 -23.46 11.73
CA ILE A 401 24.49 -23.66 11.42
C ILE A 401 24.03 -25.06 11.84
N SER A 402 24.80 -26.10 11.49
CA SER A 402 24.52 -27.48 11.92
C SER A 402 24.53 -27.64 13.44
N LYS A 403 25.52 -27.06 14.13
CA LYS A 403 25.66 -27.16 15.58
C LYS A 403 24.56 -26.41 16.34
N ILE A 404 24.28 -25.16 15.97
CA ILE A 404 23.30 -24.32 16.68
C ILE A 404 21.86 -24.68 16.27
N GLY A 405 21.64 -25.00 14.99
CA GLY A 405 20.34 -25.46 14.49
C GLY A 405 19.97 -26.89 14.91
N MET A 406 20.93 -27.62 15.51
CA MET A 406 20.81 -29.05 15.87
C MET A 406 20.36 -29.91 14.68
N MET A 407 21.04 -29.75 13.55
CA MET A 407 20.73 -30.44 12.29
C MET A 407 21.96 -31.22 11.83
N ALA A 408 21.75 -32.37 11.18
CA ALA A 408 22.89 -33.14 10.68
C ALA A 408 23.55 -32.40 9.50
N PRO A 409 24.89 -32.34 9.43
CA PRO A 409 25.60 -31.62 8.36
C PRO A 409 25.21 -32.07 6.95
N LYS A 410 24.89 -33.36 6.79
CA LYS A 410 24.44 -33.96 5.52
C LYS A 410 23.12 -33.37 4.99
N ASP A 411 22.28 -32.83 5.88
CA ASP A 411 20.96 -32.28 5.54
C ASP A 411 21.02 -30.76 5.38
N VAL A 412 21.89 -30.08 6.16
CA VAL A 412 22.08 -28.63 6.12
C VAL A 412 22.61 -28.14 4.77
N ARG A 413 23.61 -28.81 4.18
CA ARG A 413 24.23 -28.35 2.93
C ARG A 413 23.28 -28.36 1.73
N PRO A 414 22.54 -29.45 1.44
CA PRO A 414 21.53 -29.44 0.38
C PRO A 414 20.46 -28.38 0.61
N LEU A 415 20.01 -28.22 1.87
CA LEU A 415 18.99 -27.25 2.22
C LEU A 415 19.45 -25.80 2.02
N LEU A 416 20.67 -25.44 2.45
CA LEU A 416 21.26 -24.13 2.20
C LEU A 416 21.40 -23.85 0.70
N SER A 417 21.80 -24.85 -0.07
CA SER A 417 21.92 -24.73 -1.53
C SER A 417 20.57 -24.49 -2.19
N ALA A 418 19.53 -25.20 -1.76
CA ALA A 418 18.16 -25.02 -2.25
C ALA A 418 17.58 -23.64 -1.89
N MET A 419 17.74 -23.22 -0.63
CA MET A 419 17.32 -21.89 -0.17
C MET A 419 18.07 -20.76 -0.89
N SER A 420 19.33 -20.98 -1.26
CA SER A 420 20.12 -19.99 -2.00
C SER A 420 19.69 -19.85 -3.45
N ALA A 421 19.31 -20.94 -4.11
CA ALA A 421 18.75 -20.91 -5.46
C ALA A 421 17.49 -20.03 -5.55
N GLU A 422 16.70 -19.96 -4.47
CA GLU A 422 15.50 -19.11 -4.37
C GLU A 422 15.78 -17.70 -3.80
N SER A 423 17.06 -17.36 -3.58
CA SER A 423 17.49 -16.08 -2.99
C SER A 423 16.94 -15.81 -1.58
N LEU A 424 16.58 -16.86 -0.82
CA LEU A 424 16.22 -16.74 0.59
C LEU A 424 17.47 -16.61 1.48
N VAL A 425 18.59 -17.21 1.05
CA VAL A 425 19.91 -17.13 1.71
C VAL A 425 20.97 -16.80 0.67
N SER A 426 21.94 -15.97 1.05
CA SER A 426 23.10 -15.59 0.24
C SER A 426 24.39 -16.17 0.81
N LEU A 427 25.39 -16.33 -0.06
CA LEU A 427 26.72 -16.83 0.27
C LEU A 427 27.73 -15.69 0.11
N GLN A 428 28.49 -15.42 1.16
CA GLN A 428 29.61 -14.47 1.17
C GLN A 428 30.92 -15.26 1.16
N GLU A 429 31.75 -15.01 0.15
CA GLU A 429 33.09 -15.57 0.06
C GLU A 429 34.10 -14.63 0.72
N VAL A 430 34.84 -15.14 1.70
CA VAL A 430 35.88 -14.38 2.42
C VAL A 430 37.24 -15.03 2.13
N PRO A 431 38.07 -14.44 1.25
CA PRO A 431 39.35 -15.00 0.89
C PRO A 431 40.37 -14.82 2.03
N LYS A 432 41.10 -15.89 2.40
CA LYS A 432 42.21 -15.80 3.37
C LYS A 432 43.49 -15.26 2.75
N SER A 433 43.60 -15.33 1.42
CA SER A 433 44.77 -14.90 0.66
C SER A 433 44.34 -14.14 -0.60
N ALA A 434 45.20 -13.26 -1.09
CA ALA A 434 44.90 -12.32 -2.19
C ALA A 434 44.57 -13.02 -3.52
N ASP A 435 45.03 -14.26 -3.70
CA ASP A 435 44.79 -15.12 -4.86
C ASP A 435 43.35 -15.65 -4.97
N ARG A 436 42.49 -15.40 -3.96
CA ARG A 436 41.08 -15.82 -3.95
C ARG A 436 40.89 -17.31 -4.32
N ASN A 437 41.79 -18.16 -3.85
CA ASN A 437 41.70 -19.61 -4.07
C ASN A 437 40.55 -20.23 -3.24
N PRO A 438 39.61 -20.99 -3.85
CA PRO A 438 38.48 -21.63 -3.14
C PRO A 438 38.88 -22.50 -1.95
N THR A 439 40.04 -23.17 -2.00
CA THR A 439 40.55 -23.99 -0.88
C THR A 439 40.98 -23.15 0.33
N ARG A 440 41.24 -21.86 0.12
CA ARG A 440 41.63 -20.87 1.14
C ARG A 440 40.55 -19.82 1.33
N MET A 441 39.30 -20.11 1.01
CA MET A 441 38.15 -19.24 1.28
C MET A 441 37.36 -19.72 2.50
N PHE A 442 36.76 -18.78 3.21
CA PHE A 442 35.62 -19.04 4.09
C PHE A 442 34.33 -18.74 3.35
N TYR A 443 33.32 -19.56 3.60
CA TYR A 443 31.98 -19.40 3.04
C TYR A 443 31.03 -19.13 4.18
N LEU A 444 30.47 -17.93 4.21
CA LEU A 444 29.52 -17.49 5.22
C LEU A 444 28.14 -17.34 4.59
N TRP A 445 27.16 -17.98 5.20
CA TRP A 445 25.76 -17.88 4.81
C TRP A 445 25.10 -16.76 5.61
N TYR A 446 24.23 -16.00 4.96
CA TYR A 446 23.45 -14.93 5.59
C TYR A 446 22.15 -14.66 4.84
N VAL A 447 21.21 -13.99 5.48
CA VAL A 447 19.95 -13.58 4.83
C VAL A 447 20.07 -12.12 4.40
N ASP A 448 20.12 -11.89 3.11
CA ASP A 448 19.98 -10.56 2.53
C ASP A 448 18.48 -10.23 2.41
N LEU A 449 17.95 -9.50 3.40
CA LEU A 449 16.54 -9.13 3.45
C LEU A 449 16.10 -8.31 2.24
N GLN A 450 16.97 -7.47 1.68
CA GLN A 450 16.63 -6.64 0.53
C GLN A 450 16.51 -7.50 -0.73
N LYS A 451 17.50 -8.36 -0.98
CA LYS A 451 17.48 -9.29 -2.11
C LYS A 451 16.33 -10.27 -2.01
N ALA A 452 16.14 -10.90 -0.84
CA ALA A 452 15.04 -11.83 -0.60
C ALA A 452 13.69 -11.16 -0.84
N SER A 453 13.44 -9.99 -0.25
CA SER A 453 12.19 -9.25 -0.44
C SER A 453 11.96 -8.87 -1.90
N THR A 454 13.01 -8.45 -2.62
CA THR A 454 12.88 -8.04 -4.04
C THR A 454 12.53 -9.22 -4.95
N VAL A 455 13.20 -10.37 -4.74
CA VAL A 455 12.92 -11.59 -5.51
C VAL A 455 11.52 -12.12 -5.19
N GLN A 456 11.13 -12.15 -3.90
CA GLN A 456 9.79 -12.59 -3.52
C GLN A 456 8.71 -11.65 -4.03
N LEU A 457 8.92 -10.33 -3.99
CA LEU A 457 7.99 -9.36 -4.55
C LEU A 457 7.76 -9.59 -6.05
N ARG A 458 8.83 -9.84 -6.81
CA ARG A 458 8.74 -10.21 -8.23
C ARG A 458 7.93 -11.49 -8.45
N ASN A 459 8.12 -12.51 -7.63
CA ASN A 459 7.34 -13.74 -7.68
C ASN A 459 5.85 -13.50 -7.36
N LEU A 460 5.54 -12.62 -6.41
CA LEU A 460 4.17 -12.23 -6.09
C LEU A 460 3.52 -11.47 -7.24
N TYR A 461 4.21 -10.53 -7.90
CA TYR A 461 3.67 -9.84 -9.08
C TYR A 461 3.40 -10.80 -10.24
N LYS A 462 4.31 -11.75 -10.49
CA LYS A 462 4.07 -12.82 -11.46
C LYS A 462 2.84 -13.66 -11.08
N THR A 463 2.66 -13.94 -9.79
CA THR A 463 1.51 -14.70 -9.29
C THR A 463 0.21 -13.94 -9.50
N LEU A 464 0.17 -12.64 -9.18
CA LEU A 464 -0.99 -11.77 -9.45
C LEU A 464 -1.33 -11.73 -10.94
N TYR A 465 -0.31 -11.59 -11.80
CA TYR A 465 -0.50 -11.65 -13.25
C TYR A 465 -1.09 -13.00 -13.69
N ASN A 466 -0.58 -14.12 -13.19
CA ASN A 466 -1.10 -15.44 -13.52
C ASN A 466 -2.55 -15.63 -13.05
N ILE A 467 -2.93 -15.09 -11.89
CA ILE A 467 -4.31 -15.12 -11.40
C ILE A 467 -5.22 -14.33 -12.33
N ALA A 468 -4.83 -13.13 -12.72
CA ALA A 468 -5.58 -12.29 -13.66
C ALA A 468 -5.70 -12.97 -15.04
N ALA A 469 -4.59 -13.48 -15.58
CA ALA A 469 -4.58 -14.18 -16.86
C ALA A 469 -5.45 -15.45 -16.84
N ARG A 470 -5.45 -16.20 -15.73
CA ARG A 470 -6.33 -17.35 -15.54
C ARG A 470 -7.79 -16.95 -15.48
N ARG A 471 -8.12 -15.90 -14.71
CA ARG A 471 -9.48 -15.35 -14.64
C ARG A 471 -9.98 -14.99 -16.04
N GLN A 472 -9.17 -14.31 -16.83
CA GLN A 472 -9.53 -13.94 -18.19
C GLN A 472 -9.71 -15.17 -19.09
N ALA A 473 -8.77 -16.13 -19.05
CA ALA A 473 -8.84 -17.34 -19.85
C ALA A 473 -10.09 -18.19 -19.55
N GLU A 474 -10.47 -18.29 -18.27
CA GLU A 474 -11.72 -18.96 -17.87
C GLU A 474 -12.95 -18.17 -18.35
N GLN A 475 -12.93 -16.83 -18.27
CA GLN A 475 -14.02 -15.98 -18.74
C GLN A 475 -14.21 -16.01 -20.27
N ASP A 476 -13.12 -16.18 -21.03
CA ASP A 476 -13.13 -16.24 -22.49
C ASP A 476 -13.50 -17.63 -23.05
N GLU A 477 -13.83 -18.60 -22.19
CA GLU A 477 -14.34 -19.90 -22.62
C GLU A 477 -15.63 -19.70 -23.46
N PRO A 478 -15.74 -20.26 -24.69
CA PRO A 478 -16.79 -19.88 -25.64
C PRO A 478 -18.22 -20.01 -25.11
N LEU A 479 -18.50 -21.09 -24.37
CA LEU A 479 -19.81 -21.34 -23.77
C LEU A 479 -20.11 -20.32 -22.68
N LEU A 480 -19.17 -20.12 -21.74
CA LEU A 480 -19.35 -19.16 -20.67
C LEU A 480 -19.47 -17.73 -21.20
N LYS A 481 -18.64 -17.35 -22.17
CA LYS A 481 -18.67 -16.03 -22.80
C LYS A 481 -20.02 -15.75 -23.44
N ALA A 482 -20.58 -16.70 -24.20
CA ALA A 482 -21.91 -16.55 -24.78
C ALA A 482 -23.00 -16.38 -23.70
N VAL A 483 -22.88 -17.09 -22.58
CA VAL A 483 -23.81 -16.96 -21.45
C VAL A 483 -23.65 -15.63 -20.72
N LEU A 484 -22.43 -15.14 -20.54
CA LEU A 484 -22.15 -13.83 -19.96
C LEU A 484 -22.67 -12.69 -20.86
N GLU A 485 -22.48 -12.79 -22.18
CA GLU A 485 -23.05 -11.83 -23.16
C GLU A 485 -24.58 -11.87 -23.16
N LYS A 486 -25.18 -13.06 -22.98
CA LYS A 486 -26.63 -13.22 -22.82
C LYS A 486 -27.11 -12.55 -21.52
N ARG A 487 -26.39 -12.73 -20.41
CA ARG A 487 -26.68 -12.12 -19.10
C ARG A 487 -26.54 -10.60 -19.09
N GLN A 488 -25.62 -10.04 -19.87
CA GLN A 488 -25.43 -8.59 -19.98
C GLN A 488 -26.64 -7.85 -20.59
N ARG A 489 -27.55 -8.56 -21.25
CA ARG A 489 -28.79 -7.96 -21.77
C ARG A 489 -29.72 -7.64 -20.61
N THR A 490 -30.27 -6.41 -20.60
CA THR A 490 -31.06 -5.88 -19.48
C THR A 490 -32.33 -6.68 -19.19
N ASP A 491 -32.92 -7.30 -20.20
CA ASP A 491 -34.06 -8.23 -20.09
C ASP A 491 -33.68 -9.53 -19.35
N VAL A 492 -32.54 -10.12 -19.69
CA VAL A 492 -32.04 -11.36 -19.08
C VAL A 492 -31.53 -11.13 -17.66
N SER A 493 -30.86 -10.00 -17.41
CA SER A 493 -30.36 -9.64 -16.07
C SER A 493 -31.47 -9.44 -15.04
N GLN A 494 -32.67 -8.99 -15.46
CA GLN A 494 -33.79 -8.79 -14.55
C GLN A 494 -34.56 -10.09 -14.26
N ASP A 495 -34.60 -11.02 -15.22
CA ASP A 495 -35.33 -12.30 -15.13
C ASP A 495 -34.41 -13.51 -15.40
N GLU A 496 -33.29 -13.61 -14.66
CA GLU A 496 -32.28 -14.67 -14.85
C GLU A 496 -32.87 -16.08 -14.71
N GLU A 497 -33.83 -16.29 -13.80
CA GLU A 497 -34.40 -17.61 -13.51
C GLU A 497 -35.23 -18.20 -14.66
N ARG A 498 -35.87 -17.34 -15.46
CA ARG A 498 -36.75 -17.75 -16.56
C ARG A 498 -36.04 -17.76 -17.91
N LEU A 499 -35.12 -16.83 -18.13
CA LEU A 499 -34.49 -16.60 -19.43
C LEU A 499 -33.19 -17.41 -19.63
N LEU A 500 -32.56 -17.87 -18.55
CA LEU A 500 -31.43 -18.80 -18.60
C LEU A 500 -31.89 -20.24 -18.43
N THR A 501 -31.39 -21.11 -19.30
CA THR A 501 -31.59 -22.55 -19.17
C THR A 501 -30.91 -23.07 -17.91
N ARG A 502 -31.32 -24.25 -17.44
CA ARG A 502 -30.74 -24.88 -16.25
C ARG A 502 -29.21 -25.05 -16.38
N ASN A 503 -28.73 -25.50 -17.53
CA ASN A 503 -27.29 -25.70 -17.78
C ASN A 503 -26.52 -24.37 -17.77
N GLU A 504 -27.10 -23.29 -18.33
CA GLU A 504 -26.49 -21.96 -18.30
C GLU A 504 -26.40 -21.42 -16.85
N ARG A 505 -27.43 -21.67 -16.03
CA ARG A 505 -27.42 -21.28 -14.60
C ARG A 505 -26.39 -22.07 -13.80
N GLU A 506 -26.31 -23.38 -14.01
CA GLU A 506 -25.28 -24.22 -13.36
C GLU A 506 -23.88 -23.77 -13.77
N LEU A 507 -23.63 -23.50 -15.06
CA LEU A 507 -22.36 -22.98 -15.56
C LEU A 507 -22.01 -21.62 -14.96
N LEU A 508 -22.98 -20.70 -14.86
CA LEU A 508 -22.79 -19.39 -14.22
C LEU A 508 -22.45 -19.53 -12.74
N ALA A 509 -23.15 -20.39 -12.00
CA ALA A 509 -22.89 -20.62 -10.58
C ALA A 509 -21.49 -21.22 -10.35
N GLU A 510 -21.06 -22.16 -11.21
CA GLU A 510 -19.70 -22.68 -11.17
C GLU A 510 -18.65 -21.60 -11.46
N TRP A 511 -18.89 -20.76 -12.46
CA TRP A 511 -18.02 -19.63 -12.77
C TRP A 511 -17.94 -18.63 -11.62
N GLU A 512 -19.07 -18.23 -11.03
CA GLU A 512 -19.08 -17.29 -9.91
C GLU A 512 -18.30 -17.81 -8.71
N LYS A 513 -18.43 -19.10 -8.40
CA LYS A 513 -17.64 -19.76 -7.35
C LYS A 513 -16.15 -19.79 -7.66
N LYS A 514 -15.76 -20.01 -8.92
CA LYS A 514 -14.35 -19.94 -9.36
C LYS A 514 -13.82 -18.51 -9.26
N ARG A 515 -14.60 -17.53 -9.76
CA ARG A 515 -14.29 -16.11 -9.72
C ARG A 515 -14.07 -15.63 -8.28
N GLU A 516 -14.97 -15.99 -7.36
CA GLU A 516 -14.84 -15.66 -5.94
C GLU A 516 -13.53 -16.21 -5.35
N LYS A 517 -13.22 -17.49 -5.59
CA LYS A 517 -11.96 -18.10 -5.13
C LYS A 517 -10.73 -17.38 -5.69
N LEU A 518 -10.74 -17.03 -6.97
CA LEU A 518 -9.64 -16.30 -7.61
C LEU A 518 -9.49 -14.88 -7.03
N THR A 519 -10.60 -14.20 -6.74
CA THR A 519 -10.59 -12.88 -6.08
C THR A 519 -10.06 -12.96 -4.65
N VAL A 520 -10.47 -13.94 -3.86
CA VAL A 520 -9.93 -14.14 -2.50
C VAL A 520 -8.43 -14.45 -2.55
N LEU A 521 -7.99 -15.25 -3.54
CA LEU A 521 -6.57 -15.53 -3.74
C LEU A 521 -5.80 -14.26 -4.13
N GLU A 522 -6.32 -13.46 -5.05
CA GLU A 522 -5.74 -12.16 -5.43
C GLU A 522 -5.58 -11.24 -4.22
N MET A 523 -6.61 -11.11 -3.38
CA MET A 523 -6.55 -10.29 -2.17
C MET A 523 -5.47 -10.76 -1.19
N ARG A 524 -5.29 -12.07 -1.01
CA ARG A 524 -4.26 -12.63 -0.12
C ARG A 524 -2.84 -12.39 -0.65
N VAL A 525 -2.65 -12.52 -1.96
CA VAL A 525 -1.35 -12.26 -2.59
C VAL A 525 -1.04 -10.76 -2.58
N GLU A 526 -2.04 -9.91 -2.82
CA GLU A 526 -1.93 -8.46 -2.72
C GLU A 526 -1.56 -8.02 -1.30
N GLU A 527 -2.13 -8.62 -0.26
CA GLU A 527 -1.74 -8.34 1.12
C GLU A 527 -0.25 -8.65 1.40
N ALA A 528 0.29 -9.73 0.83
CA ALA A 528 1.72 -10.02 0.92
C ALA A 528 2.57 -8.99 0.16
N VAL A 529 2.08 -8.50 -0.99
CA VAL A 529 2.69 -7.39 -1.74
C VAL A 529 2.68 -6.11 -0.90
N PHE A 530 1.56 -5.77 -0.26
CA PHE A 530 1.43 -4.62 0.62
C PHE A 530 2.49 -4.62 1.73
N ILE A 531 2.69 -5.79 2.36
CA ILE A 531 3.68 -5.95 3.44
C ILE A 531 5.12 -5.79 2.92
N LEU A 532 5.47 -6.39 1.77
CA LEU A 532 6.84 -6.37 1.25
C LEU A 532 7.20 -5.06 0.52
N HIS A 533 6.23 -4.43 -0.15
CA HIS A 533 6.42 -3.22 -0.94
C HIS A 533 6.15 -1.96 -0.13
N ASP A 534 4.92 -1.77 0.35
CA ASP A 534 4.49 -0.49 0.92
C ASP A 534 4.98 -0.29 2.35
N LEU A 535 4.87 -1.34 3.18
CA LEU A 535 5.51 -1.36 4.49
C LEU A 535 7.04 -1.59 4.37
N GLY A 536 7.50 -1.98 3.18
CA GLY A 536 8.90 -2.14 2.75
C GLY A 536 9.75 -0.87 2.76
N THR A 537 9.12 0.29 2.96
CA THR A 537 9.74 1.61 2.88
C THR A 537 10.73 1.89 4.02
N PHE A 538 10.66 1.16 5.13
CA PHE A 538 11.59 1.27 6.27
C PHE A 538 12.95 0.57 6.06
N LYS A 539 13.37 0.37 4.81
CA LYS A 539 14.68 -0.23 4.49
C LYS A 539 15.81 0.73 4.89
N VAL A 540 16.29 0.54 6.12
CA VAL A 540 17.70 0.28 6.50
C VAL A 540 18.70 1.26 5.87
N ASN A 541 18.84 2.42 6.50
CA ASN A 541 20.18 2.92 6.84
C ASN A 541 20.61 2.19 8.13
N ASP A 542 20.90 0.89 8.05
CA ASP A 542 21.80 0.28 9.03
C ASP A 542 23.16 0.26 8.32
N ASP A 543 23.91 1.35 8.53
CA ASP A 543 25.38 1.35 8.42
C ASP A 543 25.97 0.51 9.56
#